data_AF-A0A963L9U7-F1
#
_entry.id   AF-A0A963L9U7-F1
#
_cell.length_a   1.000
_cell.length_b   1.000
_cell.length_c   1.000
_cell.angle_alpha   90.00
_cell.angle_beta   90.00
_cell.angle_gamma   90.00
#
_symmetry.space_group_name_H-M   'P 1'
#
loop_
_entity.id
_entity.type
_entity.pdbx_description
1 polymer ?
#
loop_
_entity_poly.entity_id
_entity_poly.type
_entity_poly.pdbx_seq_one_letter_code
_entity_poly.pdbx_strand_id
1 'polypeptide(L)' 'MQAAVERKFEVIGEALNQLAKLYTAMAARIPDVPQIVAFRNQLIHGYATVNPDTVWNIAQNALPGLLAAVQQLLDQQGN' A
#
# COMPACT_ATOMS: atom_id res chain seq x y z
N MET A 1 -16.16 9.25 6.62
CA MET A 1 -14.94 9.63 5.86
C MET A 1 -13.80 8.63 6.09
N GLN A 2 -13.55 8.22 7.33
CA GLN A 2 -12.55 7.20 7.70
C GLN A 2 -12.67 5.88 6.94
N ALA A 3 -13.87 5.26 6.96
CA ALA A 3 -14.13 4.00 6.26
C ALA A 3 -13.78 4.01 4.76
N ALA A 4 -13.90 5.15 4.08
CA ALA A 4 -13.55 5.26 2.66
C ALA A 4 -12.04 5.32 2.42
N VAL A 5 -11.28 5.89 3.35
CA VAL A 5 -9.82 5.94 3.32
C VAL A 5 -9.24 4.55 3.64
N GLU A 6 -9.78 3.88 4.66
CA GLU A 6 -9.42 2.49 5.01
C GLU A 6 -9.65 1.53 3.85
N ARG A 7 -10.83 1.59 3.22
CA ARG A 7 -11.16 0.77 2.04
C ARG A 7 -10.12 0.92 0.93
N LYS A 8 -9.61 2.13 0.71
CA LYS A 8 -8.57 2.39 -0.30
C LYS A 8 -7.25 1.74 0.11
N PHE A 9 -6.86 1.83 1.39
CA PHE A 9 -5.66 1.17 1.89
C PHE A 9 -5.76 -0.36 1.84
N GLU A 10 -6.93 -0.93 2.11
CA GLU A 10 -7.18 -2.37 1.95
C GLU A 10 -6.93 -2.83 0.50
N VAL A 11 -7.50 -2.10 -0.47
CA VAL A 11 -7.37 -2.41 -1.90
C VAL A 11 -5.91 -2.30 -2.34
N ILE A 12 -5.21 -1.23 -1.95
CA ILE A 12 -3.79 -1.04 -2.28
C ILE A 12 -2.94 -2.16 -1.67
N GLY A 13 -3.14 -2.45 -0.38
CA GLY A 13 -2.38 -3.50 0.32
C GLY A 13 -2.63 -4.89 -0.27
N GLU A 14 -3.86 -5.19 -0.67
CA GLU A 14 -4.17 -6.47 -1.32
C GLU A 14 -3.56 -6.58 -2.72
N ALA A 15 -3.60 -5.51 -3.51
CA ALA A 15 -2.96 -5.50 -4.83
C ALA A 15 -1.45 -5.74 -4.72
N LEU A 16 -0.78 -5.08 -3.77
CA LEU A 16 0.66 -5.27 -3.55
C LEU A 16 0.99 -6.66 -2.99
N ASN A 17 0.14 -7.21 -2.12
CA ASN A 17 0.29 -8.58 -1.62
C ASN A 17 0.20 -9.62 -2.75
N GLN A 18 -0.75 -9.45 -3.67
CA GLN A 18 -0.86 -10.31 -4.84
C GLN A 18 0.33 -10.14 -5.79
N LEU A 19 0.77 -8.90 -6.03
CA LEU A 19 1.97 -8.64 -6.84
C LEU A 19 3.21 -9.31 -6.25
N ALA A 20 3.41 -9.24 -4.94
CA ALA A 20 4.54 -9.88 -4.25
C ALA A 20 4.55 -11.41 -4.41
N LYS A 21 3.36 -12.03 -4.42
CA LYS A 21 3.18 -13.48 -4.58
C LYS A 21 3.35 -13.95 -6.03
N LEU A 22 2.82 -13.20 -6.99
CA LEU A 22 2.78 -13.60 -8.39
C LEU A 22 4.01 -13.13 -9.20
N TYR A 23 4.57 -11.97 -8.84
CA TYR A 23 5.64 -11.30 -9.58
C TYR A 23 6.66 -10.71 -8.62
N THR A 24 7.34 -11.55 -7.84
CA THR A 24 8.29 -11.15 -6.80
C THR A 24 9.38 -10.19 -7.32
N ALA A 25 9.89 -10.41 -8.54
CA ALA A 25 10.88 -9.52 -9.16
C ALA A 25 10.35 -8.10 -9.42
N MET A 26 9.06 -7.95 -9.77
CA MET A 26 8.44 -6.63 -9.90
C MET A 26 8.15 -6.00 -8.54
N ALA A 27 7.64 -6.78 -7.59
CA ALA A 27 7.35 -6.30 -6.25
C ALA A 27 8.61 -5.78 -5.53
N ALA A 28 9.77 -6.41 -5.75
CA ALA A 28 11.05 -5.97 -5.20
C ALA A 28 11.49 -4.57 -5.68
N ARG A 29 10.88 -4.05 -6.75
CA ARG A 29 11.16 -2.72 -7.30
C ARG A 29 10.28 -1.64 -6.67
N ILE A 30 9.23 -2.03 -5.95
CA ILE A 30 8.37 -1.12 -5.22
C ILE A 30 8.90 -1.05 -3.77
N PRO A 31 9.23 0.13 -3.25
CA PRO A 31 9.69 0.27 -1.88
C PRO A 31 8.57 -0.06 -0.89
N ASP A 32 8.96 -0.53 0.28
CA ASP A 32 8.10 -0.69 1.46
C ASP A 32 6.87 -1.60 1.30
N VAL A 33 6.85 -2.48 0.28
CA VAL A 33 5.76 -3.45 0.07
C VAL A 33 5.44 -4.27 1.33
N PRO A 34 6.42 -4.84 2.05
CA PRO A 34 6.13 -5.60 3.28
C PRO A 34 5.43 -4.74 4.36
N GLN A 35 5.85 -3.48 4.52
CA GLN A 35 5.25 -2.56 5.49
C GLN A 35 3.82 -2.19 5.09
N ILE A 36 3.53 -2.00 3.81
CA ILE A 36 2.18 -1.69 3.32
C ILE A 36 1.23 -2.88 3.54
N VAL A 37 1.70 -4.11 3.27
CA VAL A 37 0.92 -5.33 3.53
C VAL A 37 0.67 -5.52 5.03
N ALA A 38 1.69 -5.28 5.87
CA ALA A 38 1.55 -5.32 7.33
C ALA A 38 0.55 -4.29 7.85
N PHE A 39 0.59 -3.06 7.33
CA PHE A 39 -0.35 -2.00 7.69
C PHE A 39 -1.80 -2.37 7.30
N ARG A 40 -2.02 -2.93 6.11
CA ARG A 40 -3.32 -3.45 5.70
C ARG A 40 -3.83 -4.55 6.65
N ASN A 41 -2.96 -5.46 7.09
CA ASN A 41 -3.35 -6.50 8.06
C ASN A 41 -3.74 -5.88 9.41
N GLN A 42 -3.05 -4.83 9.84
CA GLN A 42 -3.38 -4.11 11.06
C GLN A 42 -4.70 -3.35 10.97
N LEU A 43 -5.03 -2.76 9.81
CA LEU A 43 -6.34 -2.11 9.59
C LEU A 43 -7.49 -3.12 9.68
N ILE A 44 -7.33 -4.32 9.12
CA ILE A 44 -8.38 -5.35 9.10
C ILE A 44 -8.58 -6.00 10.47
N HIS A 45 -7.49 -6.29 11.20
CA HIS A 45 -7.56 -7.04 12.46
C HIS A 45 -7.57 -6.16 13.72
N GLY A 46 -7.04 -4.95 13.65
CA GLY A 46 -6.75 -4.09 14.80
C GLY A 46 -7.44 -2.73 14.75
N TYR A 47 -8.47 -2.53 13.93
CA TYR A 47 -9.08 -1.21 13.73
C TYR A 47 -9.44 -0.47 15.04
N ALA A 48 -9.89 -1.21 16.07
CA ALA A 48 -10.21 -0.63 17.38
C ALA A 48 -8.99 -0.02 18.12
N THR A 49 -7.77 -0.39 17.74
CA THR A 49 -6.50 0.07 18.34
C THR A 49 -5.63 0.89 17.38
N VAL A 50 -6.00 1.05 16.11
CA VAL A 50 -5.26 1.90 15.17
C VAL A 50 -5.59 3.37 15.40
N ASN A 51 -4.58 4.17 15.74
CA ASN A 51 -4.73 5.61 15.85
C ASN A 51 -5.02 6.24 14.46
N PRO A 52 -6.11 7.01 14.29
CA PRO A 52 -6.40 7.75 13.06
C PRO A 52 -5.24 8.62 12.56
N ASP A 53 -4.44 9.20 13.45
CA ASP A 53 -3.27 10.01 13.10
C ASP A 53 -2.20 9.18 12.38
N THR A 54 -2.04 7.91 12.75
CA THR A 54 -1.13 6.99 12.07
C THR A 54 -1.59 6.75 10.63
N VAL A 55 -2.90 6.56 10.42
CA VAL A 55 -3.48 6.39 9.08
C VAL A 55 -3.25 7.64 8.23
N TRP A 56 -3.47 8.83 8.80
CA TRP A 56 -3.25 10.09 8.11
C TRP A 56 -1.78 10.35 7.80
N ASN A 57 -0.88 10.00 8.71
CA ASN A 57 0.57 10.12 8.52
C ASN A 57 1.05 9.23 7.36
N ILE A 58 0.58 7.98 7.30
CA ILE A 58 0.90 7.06 6.21
C ILE A 58 0.31 7.56 4.88
N ALA A 59 -0.92 8.08 4.90
CA ALA A 59 -1.55 8.65 3.72
C ALA A 59 -0.75 9.82 3.12
N GLN A 60 -0.18 10.68 3.96
CA GLN A 60 0.57 11.84 3.47
C GLN A 60 2.02 11.51 3.10
N ASN A 61 2.67 10.61 3.84
CA ASN A 61 4.12 10.43 3.70
C ASN A 61 4.53 9.18 2.89
N ALA A 62 3.72 8.12 2.89
CA ALA A 62 4.07 6.88 2.20
C ALA A 62 3.39 6.74 0.82
N LEU A 63 2.14 7.20 0.68
CA LEU A 63 1.42 7.09 -0.60
C LEU A 63 2.10 7.79 -1.78
N PRO A 64 2.68 9.00 -1.63
CA PRO A 64 3.33 9.66 -2.77
C PRO A 64 4.51 8.87 -3.33
N GLY A 65 5.33 8.27 -2.47
CA GLY A 65 6.45 7.43 -2.87
C GLY A 65 6.01 6.15 -3.56
N LEU A 66 4.97 5.50 -3.03
CA LEU A 66 4.35 4.33 -3.65
C LEU A 66 3.80 4.65 -5.05
N LEU A 67 3.07 5.76 -5.18
CA LEU A 67 2.48 6.17 -6.46
C LEU A 67 3.57 6.42 -7.51
N ALA A 68 4.64 7.12 -7.13
CA ALA A 68 5.77 7.35 -8.03
C ALA A 68 6.43 6.05 -8.49
N ALA A 69 6.67 5.10 -7.57
CA ALA A 69 7.27 3.80 -7.90
C ALA A 69 6.38 2.98 -8.83
N VAL A 70 5.06 2.94 -8.57
CA VAL A 70 4.09 2.24 -9.43
C VAL A 70 4.01 2.90 -10.82
N GLN A 71 3.98 4.24 -10.88
CA GLN A 71 3.95 4.95 -12.16
C GLN A 71 5.20 4.67 -12.99
N GLN A 72 6.39 4.68 -12.37
CA GLN A 72 7.63 4.32 -13.06
C GLN A 72 7.62 2.89 -13.60
N LEU A 73 7.01 1.94 -12.89
CA LEU A 73 6.86 0.58 -13.39
C LEU A 73 5.90 0.49 -14.57
N LEU A 74 4.78 1.22 -14.53
CA LEU A 74 3.80 1.26 -15.62
C LEU A 74 4.40 1.89 -16.88
N ASP A 75 5.13 3.01 -16.74
CA ASP A 75 5.76 3.70 -17.86
C ASP A 75 6.82 2.81 -18.56
N GLN A 76 7.47 1.92 -17.81
CA GLN A 76 8.45 0.97 -18.35
C GLN A 76 7.83 -0.27 -19.01
N GLN A 77 6.56 -0.55 -18.76
CA GLN A 77 5.82 -1.65 -19.42
C GLN A 77 4.95 -1.15 -20.60
N GLY A 78 4.78 0.16 -20.74
CA GLY A 78 4.02 0.80 -21.82
C GLY A 78 4.83 1.22 -23.05
N ASN A 79 6.08 0.75 -23.17
CA ASN A 79 6.98 0.96 -24.32
C ASN A 79 7.60 -0.36 -24.77
#